data_AF-A0A5D2BU81-F1
#
_entry.id   AF-A0A5D2BU81-F1
#
_cell.length_a   1.000
_cell.length_b   1.000
_cell.length_c   1.000
_cell.angle_alpha   90.00
_cell.angle_beta   90.00
_cell.angle_gamma   90.00
#
_symmetry.space_group_name_H-M   'P 1'
#
loop_
_entity.id
_entity.type
_entity.pdbx_description
1 polymer ?
#
loop_
_entity_poly.entity_id
_entity_poly.type
_entity_poly.pdbx_seq_one_letter_code
_entity_poly.pdbx_strand_id
1 'polypeptide(L)'
;MNGISNALNGLYDNSGVKVGQHFYWEIAGFQVHAQVLITSWVVIAILLGSAVINVWYPQTIPTAGQNFFEYVLEFIRDLSKTQIGEEYELAAPTNDINTTVALALLTSVAYFYAGLSKKKN
;
A
#
# COMPACT_ATOMS: atom_id res chain seq x y z
N MET A 1 19.97 -19.03 47.37
CA MET A 1 20.41 -18.59 46.03
C MET A 1 19.41 -18.96 44.92
N ASN A 2 18.12 -19.18 45.21
CA ASN A 2 17.20 -19.85 44.27
C ASN A 2 16.12 -18.91 43.68
N GLY A 3 15.82 -17.80 44.34
CA GLY A 3 14.79 -16.85 43.87
C GLY A 3 15.25 -16.03 42.65
N ILE A 4 16.50 -15.58 42.65
CA ILE A 4 17.07 -14.79 41.55
C ILE A 4 17.27 -15.67 40.31
N SER A 5 17.70 -16.93 40.48
CA SER A 5 17.85 -17.88 39.37
C SER A 5 16.50 -18.20 38.70
N ASN A 6 15.43 -18.39 39.47
CA ASN A 6 14.09 -18.63 38.91
C ASN A 6 13.54 -17.39 38.19
N ALA A 7 13.79 -16.19 38.70
CA ALA A 7 13.41 -14.95 38.04
C ALA A 7 14.19 -14.74 36.72
N LEU A 8 15.49 -15.03 36.71
CA LEU A 8 16.31 -14.95 35.50
C LEU A 8 15.94 -16.02 34.46
N ASN A 9 15.57 -17.23 34.88
CA ASN A 9 15.06 -18.28 33.97
C ASN A 9 13.71 -17.89 33.37
N GLY A 10 12.80 -17.32 34.16
CA GLY A 10 11.52 -16.81 33.65
C GLY A 10 11.68 -15.62 32.70
N LEU A 11 12.70 -14.78 32.91
CA LEU A 11 13.05 -13.72 31.96
C LEU A 11 13.71 -14.28 30.69
N TYR A 12 14.54 -15.32 30.80
CA TYR A 12 15.16 -15.99 29.65
C TYR A 12 14.11 -16.64 28.73
N ASP A 13 13.16 -17.38 29.30
CA ASP A 13 12.07 -18.04 28.56
C ASP A 13 11.13 -17.02 27.87
N ASN A 14 10.92 -15.85 28.48
CA ASN A 14 10.16 -14.75 27.88
C ASN A 14 10.98 -13.89 26.90
N SER A 15 12.31 -13.89 27.03
CA SER A 15 13.25 -13.19 26.14
C SER A 15 13.59 -13.96 24.87
N GLY A 16 13.12 -15.22 24.78
CA GLY A 16 13.11 -16.00 23.56
C GLY A 16 12.21 -15.34 22.52
N VAL A 17 12.71 -14.28 21.89
CA VAL A 17 12.15 -13.73 20.65
C VAL A 17 12.03 -14.91 19.71
N LYS A 18 10.79 -15.33 19.42
CA LYS A 18 10.51 -16.41 18.47
C LYS A 18 10.86 -15.92 17.08
N VAL A 19 12.14 -15.99 16.71
CA VAL A 19 12.61 -15.67 15.37
C VAL A 19 12.00 -16.72 14.42
N GLY A 20 11.14 -16.28 13.50
CA GLY A 20 10.44 -17.16 12.54
C GLY A 20 8.93 -17.31 12.76
N GLN A 21 8.32 -16.61 13.72
CA GLN A 21 6.85 -16.64 13.87
C GLN A 21 6.20 -15.68 12.86
N HIS A 22 5.63 -16.24 11.80
CA HIS A 22 4.91 -15.47 10.77
C HIS A 22 3.41 -15.71 10.92
N PHE A 23 2.63 -14.64 10.91
CA PHE A 23 1.17 -14.73 10.98
C PHE A 23 0.62 -15.08 9.60
N TYR A 24 0.07 -16.29 9.47
CA TYR A 24 -0.54 -16.78 8.24
C TYR A 24 -2.06 -16.83 8.35
N TRP A 25 -2.72 -16.49 7.25
CA TRP A 25 -4.14 -16.76 7.03
C TRP A 25 -4.30 -17.78 5.91
N GLU A 26 -5.16 -18.76 6.10
CA GLU A 26 -5.54 -19.67 5.02
C GLU A 26 -6.80 -19.14 4.34
N ILE A 27 -6.66 -18.71 3.09
CA ILE A 27 -7.75 -18.18 2.28
C ILE A 27 -7.90 -19.08 1.05
N ALA A 28 -9.05 -19.74 0.92
CA ALA A 28 -9.35 -20.65 -0.19
C ALA A 28 -8.28 -21.74 -0.45
N GLY A 29 -7.63 -22.22 0.62
CA GLY A 29 -6.56 -23.24 0.55
C GLY A 29 -5.15 -22.69 0.33
N PHE A 30 -4.96 -21.36 0.29
CA PHE A 30 -3.64 -20.72 0.17
C PHE A 30 -3.23 -20.05 1.48
N GLN A 31 -1.99 -20.26 1.91
CA GLN A 31 -1.41 -19.57 3.06
C GLN A 31 -0.88 -18.19 2.66
N VAL A 32 -1.45 -17.15 3.25
CA VAL A 32 -1.11 -15.76 2.99
C VAL A 32 -0.48 -15.14 4.23
N HIS A 33 0.59 -14.37 4.06
CA HIS A 33 1.28 -13.67 5.14
C HIS A 33 0.43 -12.46 5.62
N ALA A 34 -0.44 -12.72 6.58
CA ALA A 34 -1.38 -11.76 7.11
C ALA A 34 -0.71 -10.54 7.77
N GLN A 35 0.45 -10.73 8.42
CA GLN A 35 1.22 -9.63 9.00
C GLN A 35 1.58 -8.57 7.95
N VAL A 36 2.06 -8.98 6.78
CA VAL A 36 2.48 -8.07 5.70
C VAL A 36 1.26 -7.34 5.12
N LEU A 37 0.13 -8.04 4.99
CA LEU A 37 -1.12 -7.43 4.54
C LEU A 37 -1.59 -6.36 5.51
N ILE A 38 -1.66 -6.67 6.81
CA ILE A 38 -2.12 -5.73 7.84
C ILE A 38 -1.20 -4.52 7.89
N THR A 39 0.12 -4.70 7.92
CA THR A 39 1.05 -3.57 7.95
C THR A 39 0.92 -2.70 6.71
N SER A 40 0.74 -3.30 5.53
CA SER A 40 0.50 -2.54 4.30
C SER A 40 -0.80 -1.74 4.35
N TRP A 41 -1.90 -2.33 4.83
CA TRP A 41 -3.20 -1.65 4.91
C TRP A 41 -3.16 -0.47 5.88
N VAL A 42 -2.50 -0.63 7.02
CA VAL A 42 -2.32 0.46 8.00
C VAL A 42 -1.51 1.59 7.37
N VAL A 43 -0.39 1.29 6.71
CA VAL A 43 0.43 2.30 6.03
C VAL A 43 -0.37 3.02 4.94
N ILE A 44 -1.09 2.27 4.10
CA ILE A 44 -1.94 2.83 3.03
C ILE A 44 -3.02 3.75 3.63
N ALA A 45 -3.70 3.32 4.69
CA ALA A 45 -4.75 4.11 5.34
C ALA A 45 -4.21 5.42 5.92
N ILE A 46 -3.04 5.38 6.57
CA ILE A 46 -2.40 6.59 7.12
C ILE A 46 -1.98 7.54 6.00
N LEU A 47 -1.36 7.04 4.95
CA LEU A 47 -0.91 7.87 3.82
C LEU A 47 -2.10 8.52 3.10
N LEU A 48 -3.12 7.72 2.73
CA LEU A 48 -4.31 8.23 2.06
C LEU A 48 -5.10 9.19 2.95
N GLY A 49 -5.29 8.84 4.22
CA GLY A 49 -5.99 9.69 5.18
C GLY A 49 -5.30 11.04 5.34
N SER A 50 -3.98 11.05 5.52
CA SER A 50 -3.19 12.28 5.61
C SER A 50 -3.27 13.11 4.33
N ALA A 51 -3.10 12.50 3.16
CA ALA A 51 -3.17 13.20 1.88
C ALA A 51 -4.55 13.84 1.65
N VAL A 52 -5.64 13.10 1.88
CA VAL A 52 -7.01 13.61 1.72
C VAL A 52 -7.25 14.81 2.63
N ILE A 53 -6.89 14.72 3.91
CA ILE A 53 -7.09 15.82 4.87
C ILE A 53 -6.38 17.10 4.41
N ASN A 54 -5.15 16.99 3.89
CA ASN A 54 -4.36 18.16 3.49
C ASN A 54 -4.77 18.72 2.12
N VAL A 55 -5.37 17.93 1.23
CA VAL A 55 -5.79 18.36 -0.12
C VAL A 55 -7.25 18.80 -0.18
N TRP A 56 -8.09 18.41 0.79
CA TRP A 56 -9.54 18.60 0.70
C TRP A 56 -10.02 20.05 0.83
N TYR A 57 -9.30 20.92 1.55
CA TYR A 57 -9.67 22.35 1.69
C TYR A 57 -8.42 23.27 1.70
N PRO A 58 -7.79 23.49 0.54
CA PRO A 58 -6.54 24.26 0.45
C PRO A 58 -6.76 25.71 0.85
N GLN A 59 -5.83 26.24 1.65
CA GLN A 59 -5.80 27.66 2.01
C GLN A 59 -4.86 28.42 1.07
N THR A 60 -5.18 29.68 0.77
CA THR A 60 -4.29 30.55 -0.05
C THR A 60 -2.94 30.79 0.62
N ILE A 61 -2.92 30.88 1.95
CA ILE A 61 -1.69 30.88 2.74
C ILE A 61 -1.50 29.45 3.26
N PRO A 62 -0.46 28.72 2.81
CA PRO A 62 -0.35 27.30 3.09
C PRO A 62 -0.09 27.05 4.58
N THR A 63 -0.80 26.06 5.13
CA THR A 63 -0.48 25.49 6.44
C THR A 63 0.75 24.58 6.35
N ALA A 64 1.35 24.20 7.49
CA ALA A 64 2.56 23.36 7.48
C ALA A 64 2.37 22.01 6.74
N GLY A 65 1.21 21.36 6.94
CA GLY A 65 0.88 20.10 6.25
C GLY A 65 0.62 20.31 4.75
N GLN A 66 -0.12 21.37 4.41
CA GLN A 66 -0.34 21.76 3.01
C GLN A 66 0.98 22.06 2.28
N ASN A 67 1.92 22.77 2.92
CA ASN A 67 3.25 23.07 2.37
C ASN A 67 4.01 21.79 2.00
N PHE A 68 4.05 20.80 2.90
CA PHE A 68 4.71 19.52 2.63
C PHE A 68 4.09 18.79 1.44
N PHE A 69 2.76 18.68 1.39
CA PHE A 69 2.08 17.99 0.28
C PHE A 69 2.16 18.75 -1.04
N GLU A 70 2.10 20.09 -1.03
CA GLU A 70 2.33 20.93 -2.21
C GLU A 70 3.75 20.74 -2.74
N TYR A 71 4.76 20.78 -1.88
CA TYR A 71 6.15 20.51 -2.27
C TYR A 71 6.33 19.14 -2.91
N VAL A 72 5.74 18.09 -2.31
CA VAL A 72 5.80 16.73 -2.87
C VAL A 72 5.10 16.68 -4.24
N LEU A 73 3.95 17.33 -4.39
CA LEU A 73 3.22 17.37 -5.67
C LEU A 73 3.97 18.16 -6.75
N GLU A 74 4.56 19.31 -6.40
CA GLU A 74 5.40 20.10 -7.30
C GLU A 74 6.64 19.32 -7.72
N PHE A 75 7.30 18.63 -6.78
CA PHE A 75 8.44 17.76 -7.09
C PHE A 75 8.08 16.64 -8.06
N ILE A 76 6.96 15.93 -7.82
CA ILE A 76 6.49 14.87 -8.73
C ILE A 76 6.15 15.46 -10.11
N ARG A 77 5.51 16.63 -10.14
CA ARG A 77 5.18 17.34 -11.38
C ARG A 77 6.45 17.71 -12.15
N ASP A 78 7.47 18.24 -11.50
CA ASP A 78 8.72 18.64 -12.14
C ASP A 78 9.50 17.43 -12.66
N LEU A 79 9.54 16.33 -11.90
CA LEU A 79 10.07 15.06 -12.39
C LEU A 79 9.31 14.58 -13.62
N SER A 80 7.98 14.62 -13.58
CA SER A 80 7.13 14.19 -14.69
C SER A 80 7.33 15.05 -15.93
N LYS A 81 7.36 16.39 -15.78
CA LYS A 81 7.67 17.33 -16.86
C LYS A 81 9.03 17.05 -17.49
N THR A 82 10.04 16.78 -16.65
CA THR A 82 11.41 16.54 -17.11
C THR A 82 11.54 15.20 -17.84
N GLN A 83 10.88 14.14 -17.35
CA GLN A 83 11.08 12.77 -17.85
C GLN A 83 10.07 12.37 -18.95
N ILE A 84 8.86 12.93 -18.91
CA ILE A 84 7.73 12.54 -19.78
C ILE A 84 7.39 13.65 -20.78
N GLY A 85 7.68 14.92 -20.47
CA GLY A 85 7.36 16.09 -21.31
C GLY A 85 6.07 16.82 -20.90
N GLU A 86 5.77 17.97 -21.51
CA GLU A 86 4.64 18.85 -21.14
C GLU A 86 3.25 18.23 -21.33
N GLU A 87 3.14 17.08 -22.01
CA GLU A 87 1.88 16.43 -22.38
C GLU A 87 1.17 15.67 -21.23
N TYR A 88 1.78 15.58 -20.05
CA TYR A 88 1.20 14.88 -18.89
C TYR A 88 -0.15 15.45 -18.42
N GLU A 89 -0.49 16.69 -18.80
CA GLU A 89 -1.72 17.39 -18.40
C GLU A 89 -2.88 17.18 -19.39
N LEU A 90 -2.62 16.69 -20.62
CA LEU A 90 -3.63 16.56 -21.69
C LEU A 90 -3.60 15.24 -22.50
N ALA A 91 -2.62 14.35 -22.30
CA ALA A 91 -2.43 13.16 -23.14
C ALA A 91 -2.29 11.83 -22.38
N ALA A 92 -2.87 11.69 -21.18
CA ALA A 92 -3.05 10.35 -20.63
C ALA A 92 -4.19 9.66 -21.41
N PRO A 93 -4.01 8.48 -22.04
CA PRO A 93 -5.08 7.75 -22.72
C PRO A 93 -6.24 7.34 -21.77
N THR A 94 -6.06 7.55 -20.46
CA THR A 94 -7.06 7.39 -19.40
C THR A 94 -7.95 8.61 -19.18
N ASN A 95 -7.74 9.71 -19.91
CA ASN A 95 -8.60 10.90 -19.84
C ASN A 95 -10.03 10.58 -20.34
N ASP A 96 -10.15 9.59 -21.23
CA ASP A 96 -11.43 9.04 -21.67
C ASP A 96 -11.86 7.85 -20.79
N ILE A 97 -13.03 7.97 -20.16
CA ILE A 97 -13.64 6.92 -19.32
C ILE A 97 -13.79 5.59 -20.08
N ASN A 98 -14.02 5.65 -21.39
CA ASN A 98 -14.19 4.47 -22.24
C ASN A 98 -12.90 3.64 -22.35
N THR A 99 -11.73 4.28 -22.42
CA THR A 99 -10.43 3.59 -22.54
C THR A 99 -10.04 2.94 -21.21
N THR A 100 -10.30 3.63 -20.10
CA THR A 100 -10.06 3.10 -18.75
C THR A 100 -10.96 1.89 -18.46
N VAL A 101 -12.25 1.98 -18.80
CA VAL A 101 -13.19 0.87 -18.64
C VAL A 101 -12.83 -0.31 -19.56
N ALA A 102 -12.43 -0.05 -20.81
CA ALA A 102 -12.03 -1.10 -21.74
C ALA A 102 -10.80 -1.88 -21.23
N LEU A 103 -9.78 -1.19 -20.73
CA LEU A 103 -8.58 -1.83 -20.16
C LEU A 103 -8.90 -2.60 -18.87
N ALA A 104 -9.76 -2.05 -18.00
CA ALA A 104 -10.20 -2.72 -16.77
C ALA A 104 -11.03 -3.98 -17.08
N LEU A 105 -11.91 -3.94 -18.08
CA LEU A 105 -12.69 -5.11 -18.51
C LEU A 105 -11.79 -6.17 -19.16
N LEU A 106 -10.85 -5.77 -20.01
CA LEU A 106 -9.93 -6.70 -20.66
C LEU A 106 -9.07 -7.45 -19.64
N THR A 107 -8.51 -6.73 -18.67
CA THR A 107 -7.70 -7.34 -17.59
C THR A 107 -8.54 -8.26 -16.70
N SER A 108 -9.76 -7.85 -16.33
CA SER A 108 -10.71 -8.67 -15.57
C SER A 108 -11.05 -9.97 -16.31
N VAL A 109 -11.45 -9.89 -17.58
CA VAL A 109 -11.77 -11.06 -18.42
C VAL A 109 -10.57 -11.99 -18.56
N ALA A 110 -9.37 -11.46 -18.79
CA ALA A 110 -8.15 -12.25 -18.89
C ALA A 110 -7.85 -13.02 -17.59
N TYR A 111 -8.00 -12.38 -16.43
CA TYR A 111 -7.81 -13.01 -15.13
C TYR A 111 -8.84 -14.12 -14.87
N PHE A 112 -10.13 -13.84 -15.11
CA PHE A 112 -11.19 -14.84 -14.96
C PHE A 112 -11.02 -16.02 -15.93
N TYR A 113 -10.66 -15.78 -17.18
CA TYR A 113 -10.41 -16.84 -18.16
C TYR A 113 -9.22 -17.73 -17.75
N ALA A 114 -8.11 -17.12 -17.31
CA ALA A 114 -6.96 -17.88 -16.82
C ALA A 114 -7.30 -18.70 -15.58
N GLY A 115 -8.10 -18.14 -14.65
CA GLY A 115 -8.57 -18.84 -13.46
C GLY A 115 -9.51 -20.02 -13.78
N LEU A 116 -10.48 -19.82 -14.68
CA LEU A 116 -11.40 -20.87 -15.11
C LEU A 116 -10.68 -21.97 -15.91
N SER A 117 -9.73 -21.60 -16.76
CA SER A 117 -8.93 -22.56 -17.53
C SER A 117 -8.01 -23.41 -16.65
N LYS A 118 -7.51 -22.84 -15.53
CA LYS A 118 -6.74 -23.60 -14.54
C LYS A 118 -7.58 -24.55 -13.68
N LYS A 119 -8.91 -24.38 -13.60
CA LYS A 119 -9.80 -25.24 -12.81
C LYS A 119 -10.20 -26.54 -13.53
N LYS A 120 -9.86 -26.68 -14.82
CA LYS A 120 -10.29 -27.82 -15.64
C LYS A 120 -9.27 -28.98 -15.74
N ASN A 121 -8.20 -28.97 -14.94
CA ASN A 121 -7.29 -30.10 -14.75
C ASN A 121 -7.11 -30.42 -13.27
#